data_AF-A0A933Q2R0-F1
#
_entry.id   AF-A0A933Q2R0-F1
#
_cell.length_a   1.000
_cell.length_b   1.000
_cell.length_c   1.000
_cell.angle_alpha   90.00
_cell.angle_beta   90.00
_cell.angle_gamma   90.00
#
_symmetry.space_group_name_H-M   'P 1'
#
loop_
_entity.id
_entity.type
_entity.pdbx_description
1 polymer ?
#
loop_
_entity_poly.entity_id
_entity_poly.type
_entity_poly.pdbx_seq_one_letter_code
_entity_poly.pdbx_strand_id
1 'polypeptide(L)'
;MRRKLLLFCMACLFTFPMLHAQFPTNIGIPSWALQLITDFVAKPDEFFIDLQNDIDDHASTIGAQRVQVYTSLFWDLTTMVNLGLKVHVYDETDYIPRITVGVAGWYAVAFLALPRDIATGRMWGLSPAVSASKTIDENITGFGGFKYMIGNVYMSLGSNIAGGLSASGVPTSINSVYQAPTVFGGFALKTGEKTEAVISGGYIFGKWKPYMQLQYSFPSWNLGVSLYPEAMFVVHPFINFQLKF
;
A
#
# COMPACT_ATOMS: atom_id res chain seq x y z
N MET A 1 0.00 10.38 -22.00
CA MET A 1 -0.13 10.33 -20.52
C MET A 1 1.08 9.73 -19.82
N ARG A 2 1.63 8.58 -20.25
CA ARG A 2 2.76 7.87 -19.60
C ARG A 2 4.04 8.68 -19.31
N ARG A 3 4.45 9.62 -20.17
CA ARG A 3 5.64 10.49 -19.94
C ARG A 3 5.40 11.65 -18.96
N LYS A 4 4.15 12.07 -18.73
CA LYS A 4 3.82 13.28 -17.95
C LYS A 4 3.70 12.99 -16.45
N LEU A 5 3.41 11.74 -16.08
CA LEU A 5 3.31 11.28 -14.70
C LEU A 5 4.68 10.88 -14.12
N LEU A 6 5.57 10.33 -14.95
CA LEU A 6 6.98 10.14 -14.59
C LEU A 6 7.63 11.49 -14.19
N LEU A 7 7.24 12.56 -14.87
CA LEU A 7 7.64 13.94 -14.57
C LEU A 7 7.02 14.50 -13.28
N PHE A 8 5.85 14.03 -12.83
CA PHE A 8 5.24 14.48 -11.57
C PHE A 8 5.83 13.75 -10.37
N CYS A 9 6.01 12.43 -10.45
CA CYS A 9 6.71 11.69 -9.40
C CYS A 9 8.19 12.08 -9.35
N MET A 10 8.86 12.33 -10.50
CA MET A 10 10.19 12.96 -10.53
C MET A 10 10.13 14.41 -10.06
N ALA A 11 9.08 15.20 -10.33
CA ALA A 11 8.97 16.54 -9.76
C ALA A 11 8.90 16.43 -8.23
N CYS A 12 8.01 15.64 -7.64
CA CYS A 12 7.98 15.46 -6.19
C CYS A 12 9.29 14.88 -5.62
N LEU A 13 9.93 13.91 -6.29
CA LEU A 13 11.20 13.31 -5.83
C LEU A 13 12.44 14.21 -6.05
N PHE A 14 12.45 15.09 -7.05
CA PHE A 14 13.55 16.03 -7.34
C PHE A 14 13.31 17.45 -6.81
N THR A 15 12.07 17.84 -6.46
CA THR A 15 11.78 19.15 -5.83
C THR A 15 12.01 19.14 -4.33
N PHE A 16 11.97 17.98 -3.66
CA PHE A 16 12.24 17.92 -2.22
C PHE A 16 13.72 18.11 -1.85
N PRO A 17 14.73 17.67 -2.64
CA PRO A 17 16.13 18.08 -2.43
C PRO A 17 16.47 19.45 -3.03
N MET A 18 15.62 20.01 -3.92
CA MET A 18 15.85 21.32 -4.55
C MET A 18 15.18 22.50 -3.84
N LEU A 19 14.82 22.37 -2.56
CA LEU A 19 14.27 23.45 -1.72
C LEU A 19 15.26 24.59 -1.39
N HIS A 20 16.40 24.65 -2.08
CA HIS A 20 17.28 25.84 -2.15
C HIS A 20 17.14 26.62 -3.46
N ALA A 21 16.38 26.13 -4.45
CA ALA A 21 16.04 26.90 -5.63
C ALA A 21 14.80 27.75 -5.30
N GLN A 22 14.97 29.07 -5.32
CA GLN A 22 13.86 30.03 -5.26
C GLN A 22 12.83 29.64 -6.34
N PHE A 23 11.71 29.07 -5.94
CA PHE A 23 10.61 28.83 -6.87
C PHE A 23 10.16 30.20 -7.41
N PRO A 24 10.14 30.40 -8.74
CA PRO A 24 9.58 31.62 -9.29
C PRO A 24 8.12 31.71 -8.85
N THR A 25 7.77 32.79 -8.16
CA THR A 25 6.47 33.04 -7.52
C THR A 25 5.28 33.12 -8.48
N ASN A 26 5.47 32.82 -9.77
CA ASN A 26 4.48 32.97 -10.84
C ASN A 26 4.24 31.70 -11.67
N ILE A 27 4.72 30.52 -11.26
CA ILE A 27 4.27 29.26 -11.87
C ILE A 27 2.96 28.86 -11.20
N GLY A 28 1.83 29.27 -11.80
CA GLY A 28 0.51 28.85 -11.35
C GLY A 28 0.45 27.33 -11.27
N ILE A 29 0.05 26.81 -10.10
CA ILE A 29 -0.13 25.37 -9.92
C ILE A 29 -1.17 24.91 -10.96
N PRO A 30 -0.83 23.96 -11.82
CA PRO A 30 -1.77 23.49 -12.83
C PRO A 30 -3.07 23.00 -12.19
N SER A 31 -4.21 23.25 -12.83
CA SER A 31 -5.54 22.87 -12.30
C SER A 31 -5.65 21.39 -11.95
N TRP A 32 -4.99 20.51 -12.71
CA TRP A 32 -4.95 19.08 -12.43
C TRP A 32 -4.20 18.73 -11.14
N ALA A 33 -3.16 19.49 -10.79
CA ALA A 33 -2.39 19.28 -9.56
C ALA A 33 -3.16 19.81 -8.35
N LEU A 34 -3.85 20.95 -8.51
CA LEU A 34 -4.79 21.45 -7.50
C LEU A 34 -5.94 20.47 -7.27
N GLN A 35 -6.49 19.86 -8.32
CA GLN A 35 -7.54 18.85 -8.21
C GLN A 35 -7.04 17.61 -7.47
N LEU A 36 -5.86 17.10 -7.79
CA LEU A 36 -5.27 15.96 -7.10
C LEU A 36 -5.03 16.23 -5.60
N ILE A 37 -4.53 17.43 -5.26
CA ILE A 37 -4.39 17.87 -3.86
C ILE A 37 -5.76 17.95 -3.18
N THR A 38 -6.77 18.51 -3.87
CA THR A 38 -8.12 18.64 -3.33
C THR A 38 -8.76 17.28 -3.10
N ASP A 39 -8.63 16.34 -4.03
CA ASP A 39 -9.15 14.98 -3.93
C ASP A 39 -8.47 14.21 -2.80
N PHE A 40 -7.15 14.34 -2.66
CA PHE A 40 -6.39 13.77 -1.54
C PHE A 40 -6.86 14.32 -0.19
N VAL A 41 -7.10 15.63 -0.11
CA VAL A 41 -7.58 16.27 1.12
C VAL A 41 -9.03 15.92 1.43
N ALA A 42 -9.87 15.75 0.40
CA ALA A 42 -11.27 15.39 0.56
C ALA A 42 -11.44 13.94 1.05
N LYS A 43 -10.56 13.03 0.60
CA LYS A 43 -10.64 11.58 0.87
C LYS A 43 -9.27 10.97 1.18
N PRO A 44 -8.58 11.45 2.23
CA PRO A 44 -7.23 10.98 2.55
C PRO A 44 -7.25 9.49 2.88
N ASP A 45 -8.26 9.05 3.62
CA ASP A 45 -8.47 7.66 4.00
C ASP A 45 -8.54 6.69 2.83
N GLU A 46 -9.20 7.07 1.73
CA GLU A 46 -9.25 6.26 0.52
C GLU A 46 -7.87 6.03 -0.10
N PHE A 47 -7.06 7.08 -0.19
CA PHE A 47 -5.68 6.97 -0.70
C PHE A 47 -4.82 6.05 0.16
N PHE A 48 -4.94 6.14 1.50
CA PHE A 48 -4.12 5.31 2.39
C PHE A 48 -4.61 3.86 2.50
N ILE A 49 -5.89 3.62 2.24
CA ILE A 49 -6.40 2.27 2.10
C ILE A 49 -5.82 1.60 0.84
N ASP A 50 -5.78 2.33 -0.28
CA ASP A 50 -5.20 1.82 -1.52
C ASP A 50 -3.69 1.53 -1.32
N LEU A 51 -2.96 2.46 -0.68
CA LEU A 51 -1.56 2.28 -0.29
C LEU A 51 -1.33 1.07 0.63
N GLN A 52 -2.15 0.91 1.66
CA GLN A 52 -2.06 -0.24 2.57
C GLN A 52 -2.26 -1.55 1.80
N ASN A 53 -3.20 -1.60 0.86
CA ASN A 53 -3.45 -2.79 0.06
C ASN A 53 -2.30 -3.13 -0.90
N ASP A 54 -1.55 -2.14 -1.37
CA ASP A 54 -0.36 -2.36 -2.20
C ASP A 54 0.82 -2.94 -1.40
N ILE A 55 0.93 -2.55 -0.13
CA ILE A 55 1.96 -3.02 0.79
C ILE A 55 1.64 -4.42 1.31
N ASP A 56 0.37 -4.70 1.53
CA ASP A 56 -0.11 -5.99 2.02
C ASP A 56 0.08 -7.08 0.95
N ASP A 57 0.75 -8.17 1.32
CA ASP A 57 0.75 -9.40 0.54
C ASP A 57 -0.49 -10.22 0.94
N HIS A 58 -1.44 -10.40 0.02
CA HIS A 58 -2.69 -11.14 0.30
C HIS A 58 -2.55 -12.66 0.09
N ALA A 59 -1.44 -13.12 -0.49
CA ALA A 59 -1.24 -14.55 -0.76
C ALA A 59 -0.94 -15.33 0.54
N SER A 60 -1.44 -16.56 0.64
CA SER A 60 -0.92 -17.51 1.63
C SER A 60 0.54 -17.81 1.31
N THR A 61 1.40 -17.91 2.32
CA THR A 61 2.70 -18.56 2.14
C THR A 61 2.48 -19.99 1.63
N ILE A 62 3.09 -20.33 0.49
CA ILE A 62 3.07 -21.68 -0.08
C ILE A 62 4.34 -22.42 0.32
N GLY A 63 4.21 -23.72 0.53
CA GLY A 63 5.29 -24.62 0.93
C GLY A 63 5.30 -24.91 2.44
N ALA A 64 6.31 -25.60 2.93
CA ALA A 64 6.46 -25.93 4.35
C ALA A 64 7.01 -24.77 5.21
N GLN A 65 7.22 -23.61 4.59
CA GLN A 65 7.82 -22.45 5.24
C GLN A 65 6.82 -21.84 6.21
N ARG A 66 7.17 -21.86 7.49
CA ARG A 66 6.31 -21.49 8.60
C ARG A 66 6.23 -19.98 8.79
N VAL A 67 7.27 -19.26 8.38
CA VAL A 67 7.38 -17.81 8.59
C VAL A 67 7.76 -17.11 7.29
N GLN A 68 7.10 -16.01 6.97
CA GLN A 68 7.49 -15.10 5.90
C GLN A 68 7.61 -13.69 6.43
N VAL A 69 8.75 -13.07 6.15
CA VAL A 69 8.97 -11.64 6.32
C VAL A 69 9.00 -11.03 4.93
N TYR A 70 8.25 -9.95 4.70
CA TYR A 70 8.20 -9.29 3.40
C TYR A 70 8.22 -7.78 3.52
N THR A 71 8.68 -7.13 2.45
CA THR A 71 8.63 -5.68 2.29
C THR A 71 8.31 -5.37 0.84
N SER A 72 7.46 -4.37 0.62
CA SER A 72 7.11 -3.84 -0.68
C SER A 72 8.07 -2.75 -1.10
N LEU A 73 8.55 -2.85 -2.32
CA LEU A 73 9.41 -1.91 -3.02
C LEU A 73 8.60 -1.27 -4.15
N PHE A 74 7.40 -0.76 -3.83
CA PHE A 74 6.63 0.01 -4.78
C PHE A 74 7.17 1.44 -4.91
N TRP A 75 7.07 2.03 -6.11
CA TRP A 75 7.68 3.33 -6.44
C TRP A 75 7.09 4.50 -5.62
N ASP A 76 5.83 4.37 -5.21
CA ASP A 76 5.16 5.33 -4.33
C ASP A 76 5.69 5.26 -2.88
N LEU A 77 6.47 4.22 -2.54
CA LEU A 77 7.09 3.99 -1.23
C LEU A 77 8.53 4.49 -1.14
N THR A 78 9.04 5.26 -2.10
CA THR A 78 10.39 5.89 -1.99
C THR A 78 10.56 6.74 -0.74
N THR A 79 9.46 7.15 -0.12
CA THR A 79 9.43 7.92 1.14
C THR A 79 8.80 7.16 2.32
N MET A 80 8.60 5.85 2.16
CA MET A 80 7.91 4.99 3.13
C MET A 80 8.75 3.75 3.41
N VAL A 81 8.74 3.33 4.67
CA VAL A 81 9.24 2.02 5.06
C VAL A 81 8.05 1.14 5.37
N ASN A 82 8.11 -0.12 4.98
CA ASN A 82 7.08 -1.08 5.28
C ASN A 82 7.69 -2.45 5.57
N LEU A 83 7.00 -3.20 6.42
CA LEU A 83 7.39 -4.53 6.82
C LEU A 83 6.14 -5.36 7.11
N GLY A 84 6.14 -6.59 6.64
CA GLY A 84 5.11 -7.58 6.90
C GLY A 84 5.68 -8.87 7.44
N LEU A 85 4.89 -9.53 8.28
CA LEU A 85 5.16 -10.82 8.86
C LEU A 85 3.94 -11.71 8.67
N LYS A 86 4.14 -12.94 8.24
CA LYS A 86 3.14 -14.02 8.27
C LYS A 86 3.72 -15.24 8.97
N VAL A 87 2.87 -15.90 9.74
CA VAL A 87 3.21 -17.11 10.48
C VAL A 87 2.11 -18.14 10.32
N HIS A 88 2.49 -19.34 9.90
CA HIS A 88 1.63 -20.52 9.97
C HIS A 88 1.51 -20.99 11.41
N VAL A 89 0.31 -20.81 11.96
CA VAL A 89 -0.02 -21.24 13.32
C VAL A 89 -0.52 -22.67 13.35
N TYR A 90 -1.07 -23.15 12.23
CA TYR A 90 -1.58 -24.50 12.08
C TYR A 90 -1.32 -25.02 10.67
N ASP A 91 -0.78 -26.23 10.54
CA ASP A 91 -0.51 -26.87 9.26
C ASP A 91 -1.75 -27.55 8.68
N GLU A 92 -1.79 -27.70 7.37
CA GLU A 92 -2.89 -28.38 6.70
C GLU A 92 -2.95 -29.86 7.11
N THR A 93 -4.17 -30.35 7.31
CA THR A 93 -4.49 -31.78 7.44
C THR A 93 -5.65 -32.11 6.48
N ASP A 94 -6.00 -33.38 6.35
CA ASP A 94 -7.10 -33.83 5.48
C ASP A 94 -8.41 -33.04 5.70
N TYR A 95 -8.69 -32.69 6.96
CA TYR A 95 -9.93 -32.01 7.35
C TYR A 95 -9.75 -30.53 7.67
N ILE A 96 -8.59 -30.12 8.17
CA ILE A 96 -8.38 -28.76 8.69
C ILE A 96 -7.48 -27.98 7.72
N PRO A 97 -7.92 -26.81 7.23
CA PRO A 97 -7.08 -25.96 6.40
C PRO A 97 -5.90 -25.42 7.21
N ARG A 98 -4.83 -25.08 6.52
CA ARG A 98 -3.71 -24.34 7.11
C ARG A 98 -4.21 -22.98 7.59
N ILE A 99 -3.83 -22.59 8.81
CA ILE A 99 -4.17 -21.27 9.36
C ILE A 99 -2.92 -20.41 9.44
N THR A 100 -3.02 -19.20 8.90
CA THR A 100 -1.95 -18.21 8.88
C THR A 100 -2.43 -16.95 9.56
N VAL A 101 -1.60 -16.41 10.45
CA VAL A 101 -1.79 -15.06 10.99
C VAL A 101 -0.71 -14.17 10.41
N GLY A 102 -1.06 -12.91 10.15
CA GLY A 102 -0.13 -11.95 9.61
C GLY A 102 -0.35 -10.57 10.17
N VAL A 103 0.67 -9.75 10.04
CA VAL A 103 0.60 -8.31 10.29
C VAL A 103 1.54 -7.61 9.32
N ALA A 104 1.05 -6.57 8.67
CA ALA A 104 1.88 -5.66 7.90
C ALA A 104 1.69 -4.24 8.38
N GLY A 105 2.75 -3.45 8.31
CA GLY A 105 2.69 -2.04 8.67
C GLY A 105 3.63 -1.21 7.83
N TRP A 106 3.34 0.08 7.80
CA TRP A 106 4.15 1.06 7.09
C TRP A 106 4.20 2.38 7.83
N TYR A 107 5.25 3.14 7.55
CA TYR A 107 5.48 4.47 8.10
C TYR A 107 6.08 5.38 7.02
N ALA A 108 5.50 6.57 6.86
CA ALA A 108 6.04 7.59 5.98
C ALA A 108 7.27 8.26 6.62
N VAL A 109 8.46 7.78 6.30
CA VAL A 109 9.72 8.33 6.82
C VAL A 109 10.06 9.70 6.24
N ALA A 110 9.41 10.12 5.14
CA ALA A 110 9.55 11.49 4.61
C ALA A 110 9.38 12.56 5.68
N PHE A 111 8.41 12.42 6.60
CA PHE A 111 8.19 13.40 7.66
C PHE A 111 9.33 13.50 8.68
N LEU A 112 10.21 12.51 8.76
CA LEU A 112 11.41 12.57 9.58
C LEU A 112 12.50 13.43 8.93
N ALA A 113 12.50 13.51 7.60
CA ALA A 113 13.47 14.28 6.82
C ALA A 113 13.01 15.73 6.56
N LEU A 114 11.73 16.04 6.76
CA LEU A 114 11.20 17.39 6.54
C LEU A 114 11.56 18.35 7.69
N PRO A 115 12.08 19.55 7.38
CA PRO A 115 12.22 20.63 8.36
C PRO A 115 10.88 20.97 9.00
N ARG A 116 10.85 21.12 10.33
CA ARG A 116 9.60 21.33 11.10
C ARG A 116 8.90 22.65 10.78
N ASP A 117 9.65 23.63 10.31
CA ASP A 117 9.15 24.93 9.84
C ASP A 117 8.44 24.84 8.48
N ILE A 118 8.64 23.76 7.74
CA ILE A 118 7.96 23.45 6.47
C ILE A 118 6.71 22.61 6.74
N ALA A 119 6.86 21.48 7.43
CA ALA A 119 5.75 20.61 7.77
C ALA A 119 6.08 19.73 8.98
N THR A 120 5.04 19.37 9.73
CA THR A 120 5.10 18.32 10.74
C THR A 120 4.05 17.28 10.43
N GLY A 121 4.35 16.02 10.66
CA GLY A 121 3.40 14.96 10.36
C GLY A 121 3.83 13.61 10.89
N ARG A 122 2.85 12.72 10.96
CA ARG A 122 3.03 11.29 11.17
C ARG A 122 2.01 10.58 10.30
N MET A 123 2.46 9.61 9.53
CA MET A 123 1.58 8.83 8.68
C MET A 123 2.01 7.38 8.75
N TRP A 124 1.08 6.52 9.16
CA TRP A 124 1.34 5.11 9.33
C TRP A 124 0.08 4.28 9.13
N GLY A 125 0.28 3.01 8.81
CA GLY A 125 -0.76 2.01 8.72
C GLY A 125 -0.32 0.67 9.28
N LEU A 126 -1.29 -0.12 9.71
CA LEU A 126 -1.16 -1.46 10.26
C LEU A 126 -2.33 -2.32 9.79
N SER A 127 -2.06 -3.57 9.44
CA SER A 127 -3.03 -4.51 8.88
C SER A 127 -2.79 -5.90 9.47
N PRO A 128 -3.31 -6.21 10.67
CA PRO A 128 -3.43 -7.59 11.13
C PRO A 128 -4.38 -8.38 10.23
N ALA A 129 -4.02 -9.63 9.97
CA ALA A 129 -4.74 -10.53 9.09
C ALA A 129 -4.77 -11.96 9.64
N VAL A 130 -5.83 -12.69 9.29
CA VAL A 130 -5.95 -14.13 9.46
C VAL A 130 -6.44 -14.73 8.16
N SER A 131 -5.85 -15.84 7.75
CA SER A 131 -6.27 -16.56 6.55
C SER A 131 -6.23 -18.06 6.76
N ALA A 132 -7.06 -18.74 5.97
CA ALA A 132 -7.08 -20.17 5.82
C ALA A 132 -6.70 -20.53 4.38
N SER A 133 -5.88 -21.57 4.20
CA SER A 133 -5.54 -22.12 2.90
C SER A 133 -5.67 -23.64 2.88
N LYS A 134 -6.06 -24.19 1.73
CA LYS A 134 -6.22 -25.62 1.52
C LYS A 134 -5.78 -26.02 0.12
N THR A 135 -5.05 -27.12 0.04
CA THR A 135 -4.65 -27.73 -1.22
C THR A 135 -5.88 -28.38 -1.86
N ILE A 136 -6.26 -27.88 -3.03
CA ILE A 136 -7.40 -28.39 -3.81
C ILE A 136 -6.92 -29.50 -4.74
N ASP A 137 -5.74 -29.29 -5.32
CA ASP A 137 -5.04 -30.21 -6.21
C ASP A 137 -3.53 -30.08 -5.97
N GLU A 138 -2.73 -31.03 -6.43
CA GLU A 138 -1.26 -31.07 -6.24
C GLU A 138 -0.55 -29.76 -6.63
N ASN A 139 -1.17 -28.99 -7.53
CA ASN A 139 -0.64 -27.72 -8.03
C ASN A 139 -1.51 -26.50 -7.66
N ILE A 140 -2.67 -26.68 -7.01
CA ILE A 140 -3.62 -25.58 -6.76
C ILE A 140 -3.93 -25.49 -5.27
N THR A 141 -3.67 -24.32 -4.70
CA THR A 141 -4.07 -23.97 -3.33
C THR A 141 -5.14 -22.88 -3.37
N GLY A 142 -6.29 -23.13 -2.75
CA GLY A 142 -7.30 -22.11 -2.49
C GLY A 142 -7.05 -21.43 -1.15
N PHE A 143 -7.31 -20.14 -1.05
CA PHE A 143 -7.19 -19.41 0.22
C PHE A 143 -8.26 -18.34 0.38
N GLY A 144 -8.55 -18.00 1.63
CA GLY A 144 -9.47 -16.94 2.01
C GLY A 144 -9.14 -16.42 3.40
N GLY A 145 -9.46 -15.16 3.66
CA GLY A 145 -9.11 -14.53 4.92
C GLY A 145 -9.82 -13.22 5.18
N PHE A 146 -9.51 -12.71 6.36
CA PHE A 146 -9.97 -11.43 6.86
C PHE A 146 -8.76 -10.63 7.33
N LYS A 147 -8.78 -9.33 7.07
CA LYS A 147 -7.81 -8.38 7.62
C LYS A 147 -8.50 -7.12 8.08
N TYR A 148 -7.85 -6.41 8.99
CA TYR A 148 -8.38 -5.18 9.54
C TYR A 148 -7.35 -4.07 9.41
N MET A 149 -7.55 -3.18 8.44
CA MET A 149 -6.62 -2.10 8.17
C MET A 149 -6.92 -0.92 9.08
N ILE A 150 -5.88 -0.41 9.75
CA ILE A 150 -5.94 0.76 10.61
C ILE A 150 -4.82 1.68 10.17
N GLY A 151 -5.08 2.98 10.08
CA GLY A 151 -4.00 3.94 9.93
C GLY A 151 -4.35 5.32 10.43
N ASN A 152 -3.31 6.10 10.64
CA ASN A 152 -3.41 7.49 11.05
C ASN A 152 -2.62 8.36 10.09
N VAL A 153 -3.24 9.47 9.73
CA VAL A 153 -2.69 10.49 8.85
C VAL A 153 -2.78 11.78 9.61
N TYR A 154 -1.63 12.29 10.01
CA TYR A 154 -1.52 13.61 10.58
C TYR A 154 -0.47 14.38 9.81
N MET A 155 -0.85 15.54 9.28
CA MET A 155 0.04 16.47 8.62
C MET A 155 -0.40 17.88 8.95
N SER A 156 0.55 18.76 9.24
CA SER A 156 0.35 20.19 9.40
C SER A 156 1.46 20.93 8.69
N LEU A 157 1.10 21.87 7.82
CA LEU A 157 2.05 22.75 7.15
C LEU A 157 2.51 23.86 8.11
N GLY A 158 3.75 24.30 7.96
CA GLY A 158 4.29 25.43 8.69
C GLY A 158 3.65 26.75 8.26
N SER A 159 3.69 27.74 9.16
CA SER A 159 3.03 29.05 8.98
C SER A 159 3.42 29.77 7.69
N ASN A 160 4.66 29.61 7.24
CA ASN A 160 5.21 30.26 6.05
C ASN A 160 4.61 29.73 4.74
N ILE A 161 4.14 28.48 4.73
CA ILE A 161 3.53 27.81 3.57
C ILE A 161 1.99 27.86 3.69
N ALA A 162 1.47 27.75 4.91
CA ALA A 162 0.05 27.81 5.22
C ALA A 162 -0.60 29.12 4.74
N GLY A 163 0.09 30.25 4.80
CA GLY A 163 -0.45 31.56 4.40
C GLY A 163 -0.87 31.66 2.93
N GLY A 164 -0.11 31.07 2.01
CA GLY A 164 -0.45 31.08 0.57
C GLY A 164 -1.54 30.07 0.18
N LEU A 165 -1.54 28.90 0.82
CA LEU A 165 -2.49 27.82 0.53
C LEU A 165 -3.86 28.02 1.19
N SER A 166 -3.89 28.58 2.40
CA SER A 166 -5.16 28.92 3.09
C SER A 166 -5.98 29.96 2.31
N ALA A 167 -5.31 30.93 1.67
CA ALA A 167 -5.95 31.89 0.76
C ALA A 167 -6.59 31.21 -0.47
N SER A 168 -6.14 30.00 -0.81
CA SER A 168 -6.66 29.17 -1.92
C SER A 168 -7.69 28.13 -1.45
N GLY A 169 -8.09 28.16 -0.17
CA GLY A 169 -9.07 27.22 0.41
C GLY A 169 -8.52 25.81 0.64
N VAL A 170 -7.21 25.60 0.52
CA VAL A 170 -6.57 24.30 0.75
C VAL A 170 -6.32 24.11 2.25
N PRO A 171 -6.82 23.04 2.88
CA PRO A 171 -6.54 22.73 4.28
C PRO A 171 -5.05 22.64 4.56
N THR A 172 -4.62 23.39 5.58
CA THR A 172 -3.21 23.46 6.01
C THR A 172 -2.86 22.37 7.04
N SER A 173 -3.87 21.62 7.48
CA SER A 173 -3.70 20.43 8.29
C SER A 173 -4.68 19.33 7.87
N ILE A 174 -4.23 18.09 7.99
CA ILE A 174 -5.02 16.88 7.80
C ILE A 174 -4.85 16.06 9.06
N ASN A 175 -5.97 15.62 9.63
CA ASN A 175 -5.98 14.65 10.70
C ASN A 175 -7.08 13.63 10.40
N SER A 176 -6.69 12.44 10.01
CA SER A 176 -7.61 11.35 9.66
C SER A 176 -7.15 10.06 10.30
N VAL A 177 -8.12 9.26 10.71
CA VAL A 177 -7.93 7.87 11.11
C VAL A 177 -8.85 7.05 10.24
N TYR A 178 -8.31 6.00 9.63
CA TYR A 178 -9.11 5.06 8.86
C TYR A 178 -9.10 3.69 9.51
N GLN A 179 -10.24 3.02 9.39
CA GLN A 179 -10.46 1.65 9.82
C GLN A 179 -11.25 0.95 8.73
N ALA A 180 -10.72 -0.14 8.22
CA ALA A 180 -11.27 -0.80 7.04
C ALA A 180 -11.17 -2.33 7.22
N PRO A 181 -12.26 -2.97 7.66
CA PRO A 181 -12.36 -4.43 7.64
C PRO A 181 -12.42 -4.89 6.19
N THR A 182 -11.67 -5.94 5.87
CA THR A 182 -11.53 -6.43 4.50
C THR A 182 -11.55 -7.95 4.48
N VAL A 183 -12.32 -8.51 3.56
CA VAL A 183 -12.24 -9.93 3.21
C VAL A 183 -11.47 -10.10 1.93
N PHE A 184 -10.77 -11.21 1.80
CA PHE A 184 -10.01 -11.54 0.61
C PHE A 184 -9.99 -13.04 0.37
N GLY A 185 -9.68 -13.42 -0.86
CA GLY A 185 -9.49 -14.81 -1.23
C GLY A 185 -8.95 -14.95 -2.64
N GLY A 186 -8.56 -16.16 -3.00
CA GLY A 186 -7.92 -16.41 -4.27
C GLY A 186 -7.43 -17.83 -4.45
N PHE A 187 -6.68 -18.00 -5.52
CA PHE A 187 -6.03 -19.24 -5.90
C PHE A 187 -4.56 -18.99 -6.16
N ALA A 188 -3.74 -19.93 -5.73
CA ALA A 188 -2.35 -19.98 -6.10
C ALA A 188 -2.06 -21.26 -6.87
N LEU A 189 -1.44 -21.09 -8.04
CA LEU A 189 -1.01 -22.14 -8.94
C LEU A 189 0.50 -22.31 -8.81
N LYS A 190 0.94 -23.50 -8.45
CA LYS A 190 2.35 -23.89 -8.46
C LYS A 190 2.84 -23.96 -9.90
N THR A 191 3.84 -23.15 -10.25
CA THR A 191 4.41 -23.09 -11.61
C THR A 191 5.81 -23.71 -11.70
N GLY A 192 6.41 -24.01 -10.54
CA GLY A 192 7.71 -24.66 -10.40
C GLY A 192 7.93 -25.08 -8.94
N GLU A 193 9.13 -25.54 -8.59
CA GLU A 193 9.40 -26.00 -7.22
C GLU A 193 9.23 -24.90 -6.16
N LYS A 194 9.57 -23.66 -6.52
CA LYS A 194 9.57 -22.48 -5.63
C LYS A 194 8.93 -21.25 -6.27
N THR A 195 8.14 -21.45 -7.31
CA THR A 195 7.47 -20.37 -8.04
C THR A 195 5.98 -20.63 -8.14
N GLU A 196 5.19 -19.57 -8.10
CA GLU A 196 3.73 -19.64 -8.14
C GLU A 196 3.14 -18.43 -8.87
N ALA A 197 1.96 -18.62 -9.45
CA ALA A 197 1.11 -17.55 -9.93
C ALA A 197 -0.11 -17.47 -9.02
N VAL A 198 -0.44 -16.27 -8.55
CA VAL A 198 -1.56 -16.02 -7.63
C VAL A 198 -2.54 -15.07 -8.30
N ILE A 199 -3.80 -15.44 -8.26
CA ILE A 199 -4.92 -14.54 -8.51
C ILE A 199 -5.70 -14.41 -7.22
N SER A 200 -5.91 -13.17 -6.78
CA SER A 200 -6.70 -12.89 -5.59
C SER A 200 -7.59 -11.69 -5.79
N GLY A 201 -8.59 -11.57 -4.94
CA GLY A 201 -9.43 -10.39 -4.86
C GLY A 201 -10.02 -10.28 -3.48
N GLY A 202 -10.58 -9.12 -3.22
CA GLY A 202 -11.18 -8.84 -1.93
C GLY A 202 -12.12 -7.66 -1.97
N TYR A 203 -12.64 -7.35 -0.80
CA TYR A 203 -13.65 -6.34 -0.62
C TYR A 203 -13.46 -5.62 0.70
N ILE A 204 -13.40 -4.29 0.62
CA ILE A 204 -13.16 -3.40 1.75
C ILE A 204 -14.51 -2.87 2.26
N PHE A 205 -14.94 -3.36 3.41
CA PHE A 205 -16.20 -2.97 4.03
C PHE A 205 -16.16 -1.50 4.48
N GLY A 206 -17.32 -0.84 4.44
CA GLY A 206 -17.46 0.57 4.78
C GLY A 206 -17.02 1.54 3.67
N LYS A 207 -16.12 1.11 2.79
CA LYS A 207 -15.70 1.86 1.59
C LYS A 207 -16.32 1.37 0.30
N TRP A 208 -16.91 0.18 0.32
CA TRP A 208 -17.50 -0.48 -0.84
C TRP A 208 -16.53 -0.74 -1.99
N LYS A 209 -15.23 -0.86 -1.67
CA LYS A 209 -14.16 -0.97 -2.67
C LYS A 209 -13.78 -2.43 -2.94
N PRO A 210 -14.06 -2.97 -4.13
CA PRO A 210 -13.48 -4.23 -4.57
C PRO A 210 -12.03 -4.01 -5.03
N TYR A 211 -11.22 -5.05 -4.92
CA TYR A 211 -9.90 -5.08 -5.54
C TYR A 211 -9.58 -6.47 -6.09
N MET A 212 -8.67 -6.52 -7.05
CA MET A 212 -8.11 -7.75 -7.60
C MET A 212 -6.60 -7.63 -7.67
N GLN A 213 -5.89 -8.73 -7.53
CA GLN A 213 -4.44 -8.78 -7.63
C GLN A 213 -4.02 -9.99 -8.44
N LEU A 214 -3.07 -9.76 -9.35
CA LEU A 214 -2.34 -10.80 -10.07
C LEU A 214 -0.89 -10.72 -9.62
N GLN A 215 -0.33 -11.84 -9.19
CA GLN A 215 1.02 -11.92 -8.65
C GLN A 215 1.73 -13.14 -9.19
N TYR A 216 3.04 -13.01 -9.36
CA TYR A 216 3.95 -14.10 -9.61
C TYR A 216 5.03 -14.08 -8.52
N SER A 217 5.09 -15.14 -7.72
CA SER A 217 6.05 -15.27 -6.63
C SER A 217 7.23 -16.13 -7.06
N PHE A 218 8.42 -15.62 -6.76
CA PHE A 218 9.73 -16.26 -6.82
C PHE A 218 10.22 -16.55 -5.39
N PRO A 219 11.30 -17.30 -5.18
CA PRO A 219 11.81 -17.62 -3.85
C PRO A 219 11.99 -16.41 -2.92
N SER A 220 12.43 -15.27 -3.46
CA SER A 220 12.75 -14.05 -2.70
C SER A 220 12.02 -12.80 -3.17
N TRP A 221 11.18 -12.92 -4.20
CA TRP A 221 10.55 -11.77 -4.83
C TRP A 221 9.11 -12.08 -5.21
N ASN A 222 8.19 -11.14 -5.04
CA ASN A 222 6.86 -11.19 -5.63
C ASN A 222 6.73 -10.01 -6.59
N LEU A 223 6.30 -10.30 -7.81
CA LEU A 223 6.00 -9.28 -8.81
C LEU A 223 4.51 -9.34 -9.10
N GLY A 224 3.84 -8.22 -9.24
CA GLY A 224 2.42 -8.27 -9.53
C GLY A 224 1.81 -6.96 -9.93
N VAL A 225 0.50 -6.99 -10.07
CA VAL A 225 -0.33 -5.82 -10.31
C VAL A 225 -1.61 -5.94 -9.49
N SER A 226 -1.92 -4.88 -8.75
CA SER A 226 -3.21 -4.69 -8.09
C SER A 226 -4.11 -3.84 -8.99
N LEU A 227 -5.40 -4.15 -8.97
CA LEU A 227 -6.44 -3.51 -9.75
C LEU A 227 -7.52 -3.02 -8.80
N TYR A 228 -7.73 -1.71 -8.77
CA TYR A 228 -8.72 -1.03 -7.94
C TYR A 228 -9.65 -0.22 -8.83
N PRO A 229 -10.85 -0.74 -9.17
CA PRO A 229 -11.76 -0.06 -10.10
C PRO A 229 -12.14 1.36 -9.69
N GLU A 230 -12.11 1.65 -8.40
CA GLU A 230 -12.51 2.94 -7.82
C GLU A 230 -11.34 3.79 -7.31
N ALA A 231 -10.10 3.32 -7.42
CA ALA A 231 -8.95 4.11 -6.98
C ALA A 231 -8.59 5.20 -7.99
N MET A 232 -7.85 6.20 -7.50
CA MET A 232 -7.29 7.26 -8.35
C MET A 232 -6.40 6.68 -9.47
N PHE A 233 -5.70 5.59 -9.17
CA PHE A 233 -4.99 4.78 -10.16
C PHE A 233 -5.65 3.40 -10.23
N VAL A 234 -6.12 2.99 -11.40
CA VAL A 234 -6.79 1.67 -11.48
C VAL A 234 -5.78 0.53 -11.39
N VAL A 235 -4.52 0.77 -11.77
CA VAL A 235 -3.49 -0.26 -11.95
C VAL A 235 -2.24 0.09 -11.14
N HIS A 236 -1.89 -0.76 -10.19
CA HIS A 236 -0.78 -0.57 -9.26
C HIS A 236 0.20 -1.74 -9.39
N PRO A 237 1.28 -1.61 -10.18
CA PRO A 237 2.31 -2.66 -10.20
C PRO A 237 2.97 -2.75 -8.83
N PHE A 238 3.50 -3.89 -8.42
CA PHE A 238 4.28 -3.96 -7.18
C PHE A 238 5.42 -4.97 -7.29
N ILE A 239 6.42 -4.75 -6.46
CA ILE A 239 7.58 -5.61 -6.30
C ILE A 239 7.77 -5.78 -4.80
N ASN A 240 7.67 -6.99 -4.27
CA ASN A 240 7.91 -7.26 -2.86
C ASN A 240 9.15 -8.15 -2.73
N PHE A 241 10.04 -7.80 -1.82
CA PHE A 241 11.10 -8.70 -1.37
C PHE A 241 10.56 -9.55 -0.23
N GLN A 242 10.92 -10.83 -0.19
CA GLN A 242 10.48 -11.76 0.84
C GLN A 242 11.57 -12.72 1.28
N LEU A 243 11.52 -13.08 2.57
CA LEU A 243 12.31 -14.13 3.18
C LEU A 243 11.35 -15.14 3.80
N LYS A 244 11.52 -16.42 3.48
CA LYS A 244 10.67 -17.50 3.96
C LYS A 244 11.51 -18.53 4.73
N PHE A 245 11.09 -18.90 5.94
CA PHE A 245 11.77 -19.81 6.88
C PHE A 245 10.88 -20.99 7.21
#